data_AF-A0A2H6GMK9-F1
#
_entry.id   AF-A0A2H6GMK9-F1
#
_cell.length_a   1.000
_cell.length_b   1.000
_cell.length_c   1.000
_cell.angle_alpha   90.00
_cell.angle_beta   90.00
_cell.angle_gamma   90.00
#
_symmetry.space_group_name_H-M   'P 1'
#
loop_
_entity.id
_entity.type
_entity.pdbx_description
1 polymer ?
#
loop_
_entity_poly.entity_id
_entity_poly.type
_entity_poly.pdbx_seq_one_letter_code
_entity_poly.pdbx_strand_id
1 'polypeptide(L)'
;MEHTKHLWRAALIWIVITLIYLLGRGLLVPDTFGEYGHFRGANLAEQMNVRVPKHGNGPESCAPCHAERVKHIAQTPHRVINCETCHGPLRSHVDYPSIEAFMKDPSKFKRTAPMEIHSAQELCIKCHDTQPAKPDAFPKVEVVQHLKSMGMELTPNVCMECHDPHDPKI
;
A
#
# COMPACT_ATOMS: atom_id res chain seq x y z
N MET A 1 -26.90 59.65 -0.15
CA MET A 1 -26.74 58.89 1.12
C MET A 1 -27.30 57.46 1.07
N GLU A 2 -27.93 57.00 -0.03
CA GLU A 2 -28.38 55.61 -0.15
C GLU A 2 -27.24 54.60 -0.33
N HIS A 3 -26.24 54.91 -1.15
CA HIS A 3 -25.09 54.02 -1.40
C HIS A 3 -24.31 53.65 -0.13
N THR A 4 -24.19 54.59 0.82
CA THR A 4 -23.49 54.39 2.09
C THR A 4 -24.16 53.34 2.97
N LYS A 5 -25.49 53.18 2.90
CA LYS A 5 -26.23 52.16 3.66
C LYS A 5 -25.93 50.76 3.12
N HIS A 6 -25.84 50.61 1.80
CA HIS A 6 -25.49 49.33 1.17
C HIS A 6 -24.05 48.93 1.49
N LEU A 7 -23.10 49.88 1.49
CA LEU A 7 -21.72 49.65 1.88
C LEU A 7 -21.58 49.17 3.34
N TRP A 8 -22.27 49.82 4.28
CA TRP A 8 -22.26 49.40 5.68
C TRP A 8 -22.89 48.02 5.92
N ARG A 9 -24.01 47.72 5.22
CA ARG A 9 -24.62 46.38 5.28
C ARG A 9 -23.68 45.30 4.74
N ALA A 10 -23.03 45.56 3.61
CA ALA A 10 -22.06 44.64 3.03
C ALA A 10 -20.86 44.42 3.97
N ALA A 11 -20.31 45.49 4.55
CA ALA A 11 -19.22 45.40 5.52
C ALA A 11 -19.62 44.58 6.76
N LEU A 12 -20.81 44.80 7.31
CA LEU A 12 -21.30 44.06 8.48
C LEU A 12 -21.49 42.57 8.17
N ILE A 13 -22.07 42.23 7.02
CA ILE A 13 -22.21 40.83 6.59
C ILE A 13 -20.83 40.18 6.46
N TRP A 14 -19.87 40.87 5.84
CA TRP A 14 -18.52 40.35 5.67
C TRP A 14 -17.85 40.08 7.02
N ILE A 15 -17.95 41.02 7.97
CA ILE A 15 -17.43 40.85 9.33
C ILE A 15 -18.09 39.64 10.01
N VAL A 16 -19.42 39.52 9.93
CA VAL A 16 -20.14 38.39 10.55
C VAL A 16 -19.67 37.05 9.93
N ILE A 17 -19.56 36.96 8.61
CA ILE A 17 -19.06 35.76 7.92
C ILE A 17 -17.63 35.43 8.36
N THR A 18 -16.75 36.42 8.41
CA THR A 18 -15.36 36.22 8.85
C THR A 18 -15.30 35.76 10.30
N LEU A 19 -16.08 36.34 11.20
CA LEU A 19 -16.13 35.92 12.60
C LEU A 19 -16.65 34.49 12.75
N ILE A 20 -17.71 34.12 12.01
CA ILE A 20 -18.23 32.75 11.98
C ILE A 20 -17.17 31.79 11.46
N TYR A 21 -16.45 32.16 10.39
CA TYR A 21 -15.37 31.35 9.84
C TYR A 21 -14.22 31.15 10.84
N LEU A 22 -13.76 32.22 11.49
CA LEU A 22 -12.67 32.14 12.46
C LEU A 22 -13.05 31.30 13.68
N LEU A 23 -14.28 31.47 14.19
CA LEU A 23 -14.80 30.65 15.27
C LEU A 23 -14.93 29.18 14.85
N GLY A 24 -15.50 28.93 13.68
CA GLY A 24 -15.61 27.58 13.12
C GLY A 24 -14.24 26.92 12.95
N ARG A 25 -13.24 27.67 12.46
CA ARG A 25 -11.86 27.17 12.35
C ARG A 25 -11.27 26.86 13.72
N GLY A 26 -11.42 27.73 14.70
CA GLY A 26 -10.87 27.53 16.05
C GLY A 26 -11.51 26.37 16.81
N LEU A 27 -12.78 26.03 16.54
CA LEU A 27 -13.50 24.95 17.20
C LEU A 27 -13.40 23.60 16.48
N LEU A 28 -13.34 23.60 15.14
CA LEU A 28 -13.45 22.38 14.34
C LEU A 28 -12.13 21.88 13.78
N VAL A 29 -11.08 22.72 13.70
CA VAL A 29 -9.77 22.30 13.19
C VAL A 29 -8.90 21.89 14.38
N PRO A 30 -8.52 20.59 14.50
CA PRO A 30 -7.65 20.12 15.57
C PRO A 30 -6.25 20.74 15.50
N ASP A 31 -5.59 20.86 16.65
CA ASP A 31 -4.24 21.44 16.75
C ASP A 31 -3.21 20.76 15.81
N THR A 32 -3.32 19.44 15.63
CA THR A 32 -2.41 18.65 14.78
C THR A 32 -2.88 18.57 13.32
N PHE A 33 -3.90 19.32 12.89
CA PHE A 33 -4.38 19.28 11.51
C PHE A 33 -3.32 19.86 10.57
N GLY A 34 -2.97 19.14 9.51
CA GLY A 34 -1.99 19.62 8.53
C GLY A 34 -0.56 19.17 8.77
N GLU A 35 -0.25 18.56 9.93
CA GLU A 35 1.13 18.21 10.31
C GLU A 35 1.81 17.25 9.31
N TYR A 36 1.07 16.26 8.81
CA TYR A 36 1.54 15.25 7.86
C TYR A 36 0.73 15.20 6.56
N GLY A 37 -0.15 16.18 6.34
CA GLY A 37 -1.10 16.20 5.23
C GLY A 37 -2.47 16.72 5.65
N HIS A 38 -3.45 16.68 4.75
CA HIS A 38 -4.79 17.26 4.95
C HIS A 38 -5.69 16.41 5.86
N PHE A 39 -5.22 16.09 7.06
CA PHE A 39 -5.91 15.33 8.10
C PHE A 39 -5.33 15.67 9.50
N ARG A 40 -5.97 15.14 10.56
CA ARG A 40 -5.50 15.30 11.95
C ARG A 40 -4.27 14.43 12.22
N GLY A 41 -3.10 15.03 12.42
CA GLY A 41 -1.83 14.34 12.66
C GLY A 41 -1.86 13.28 13.77
N ALA A 42 -2.44 13.61 14.94
CA ALA A 42 -2.60 12.68 16.06
C ALA A 42 -3.34 11.36 15.70
N ASN A 43 -4.15 11.37 14.63
CA ASN A 43 -4.84 10.17 14.13
C ASN A 43 -3.85 9.06 13.74
N LEU A 44 -2.63 9.39 13.28
CA LEU A 44 -1.64 8.37 12.92
C LEU A 44 -1.27 7.48 14.12
N ALA A 45 -0.85 8.09 15.23
CA ALA A 45 -0.52 7.35 16.44
C ALA A 45 -1.73 6.57 16.98
N GLU A 46 -2.92 7.16 16.93
CA GLU A 46 -4.15 6.47 17.32
C GLU A 46 -4.42 5.23 16.46
N GLN A 47 -4.34 5.33 15.12
CA GLN A 47 -4.54 4.16 14.25
C GLN A 47 -3.46 3.10 14.44
N MET A 48 -2.20 3.52 14.65
CA MET A 48 -1.09 2.61 14.95
C MET A 48 -1.31 1.84 16.26
N ASN A 49 -1.96 2.46 17.25
CA ASN A 49 -2.25 1.82 18.53
C ASN A 49 -3.53 0.97 18.52
N VAL A 50 -4.50 1.27 17.64
CA VAL A 50 -5.76 0.52 17.54
C VAL A 50 -5.59 -0.80 16.77
N ARG A 51 -4.65 -0.86 15.82
CA ARG A 51 -4.41 -2.06 15.01
C ARG A 51 -2.95 -2.45 15.07
N VAL A 52 -2.68 -3.71 15.37
CA VAL A 52 -1.33 -4.23 15.26
C VAL A 52 -0.94 -4.30 13.78
N PRO A 53 0.20 -3.72 13.37
CA PRO A 53 0.73 -3.89 12.03
C PRO A 53 0.84 -5.36 11.66
N LYS A 54 0.13 -5.76 10.60
CA LYS A 54 0.16 -7.14 10.10
C LYS A 54 1.27 -7.35 9.08
N HIS A 55 1.63 -6.29 8.37
CA HIS A 55 2.73 -6.32 7.41
C HIS A 55 4.08 -6.22 8.16
N GLY A 56 5.09 -6.85 7.59
CA GLY A 56 6.48 -6.72 8.00
C GLY A 56 7.15 -5.53 7.33
N ASN A 57 8.49 -5.57 7.32
CA ASN A 57 9.34 -4.57 6.67
C ASN A 57 9.86 -5.08 5.31
N GLY A 58 8.98 -5.70 4.52
CA GLY A 58 9.35 -6.29 3.23
C GLY A 58 10.48 -7.34 3.37
N PRO A 59 11.43 -7.40 2.42
CA PRO A 59 12.49 -8.40 2.40
C PRO A 59 13.32 -8.50 3.68
N GLU A 60 13.50 -7.39 4.40
CA GLU A 60 14.27 -7.37 5.66
C GLU A 60 13.64 -8.26 6.73
N SER A 61 12.31 -8.28 6.80
CA SER A 61 11.58 -9.12 7.76
C SER A 61 11.51 -10.59 7.33
N CYS A 62 11.74 -10.88 6.05
CA CYS A 62 11.72 -12.25 5.52
C CYS A 62 13.12 -12.90 5.53
N ALA A 63 14.18 -12.11 5.39
CA ALA A 63 15.57 -12.56 5.28
C ALA A 63 16.06 -13.46 6.44
N PRO A 64 15.66 -13.27 7.71
CA PRO A 64 16.16 -14.10 8.81
C PRO A 64 15.87 -15.60 8.65
N CYS A 65 14.77 -15.96 7.98
CA CYS A 65 14.41 -17.36 7.70
C CYS A 65 14.56 -17.74 6.22
N HIS A 66 14.51 -16.76 5.30
CA HIS A 66 14.49 -16.97 3.86
C HIS A 66 15.66 -16.27 3.13
N ALA A 67 16.84 -16.23 3.74
CA ALA A 67 18.01 -15.51 3.24
C ALA A 67 18.34 -15.80 1.77
N GLU A 68 18.36 -17.07 1.36
CA GLU A 68 18.67 -17.44 -0.03
C GLU A 68 17.63 -16.94 -1.03
N ARG A 69 16.34 -16.98 -0.66
CA ARG A 69 15.26 -16.44 -1.51
C ARG A 69 15.35 -14.93 -1.64
N VAL A 70 15.60 -14.23 -0.53
CA VAL A 70 15.79 -12.78 -0.52
C VAL A 70 17.02 -12.38 -1.35
N LYS A 71 18.13 -13.10 -1.21
CA LYS A 71 19.33 -12.88 -2.01
C LYS A 71 19.09 -13.10 -3.49
N HIS A 72 18.31 -14.13 -3.84
CA HIS A 72 17.98 -14.44 -5.22
C HIS A 72 17.08 -13.35 -5.84
N ILE A 73 15.96 -13.00 -5.20
CA ILE A 73 15.05 -11.98 -5.75
C ILE A 73 15.71 -10.60 -5.85
N ALA A 74 16.67 -10.28 -4.97
CA ALA A 74 17.43 -9.04 -5.03
C ALA A 74 18.22 -8.86 -6.34
N GLN A 75 18.45 -9.96 -7.09
CA GLN A 75 19.14 -9.98 -8.37
C GLN A 75 18.18 -9.96 -9.57
N THR A 76 16.86 -9.93 -9.35
CA THR A 76 15.86 -9.99 -10.42
C THR A 76 15.08 -8.68 -10.53
N PRO A 77 14.36 -8.44 -11.65
CA PRO A 77 13.51 -7.27 -11.80
C PRO A 77 12.49 -7.04 -10.67
N HIS A 78 12.00 -8.11 -10.02
CA HIS A 78 11.07 -8.01 -8.90
C HIS A 78 11.69 -7.54 -7.58
N ARG A 79 12.99 -7.26 -7.51
CA ARG A 79 13.67 -6.71 -6.32
C ARG A 79 13.05 -5.40 -5.78
N VAL A 80 12.29 -4.69 -6.61
CA VAL A 80 11.64 -3.41 -6.25
C VAL A 80 10.26 -3.60 -5.61
N ILE A 81 9.78 -4.85 -5.52
CA ILE A 81 8.49 -5.21 -4.96
C ILE A 81 8.72 -5.90 -3.62
N ASN A 82 7.93 -5.53 -2.61
CA ASN A 82 8.00 -6.19 -1.30
C ASN A 82 7.41 -7.60 -1.37
N CYS A 83 7.98 -8.54 -0.60
CA CYS A 83 7.51 -9.92 -0.54
C CYS A 83 5.99 -10.00 -0.31
N GLU A 84 5.48 -9.17 0.60
CA GLU A 84 4.06 -9.08 1.01
C GLU A 84 3.14 -8.41 -0.02
N THR A 85 3.65 -8.08 -1.21
CA THR A 85 2.80 -7.73 -2.35
C THR A 85 2.26 -8.99 -3.02
N CYS A 86 3.13 -9.99 -3.18
CA CYS A 86 2.79 -11.31 -3.72
C CYS A 86 2.38 -12.30 -2.64
N HIS A 87 2.94 -12.12 -1.44
CA HIS A 87 2.59 -12.86 -0.27
C HIS A 87 1.58 -12.07 0.57
N GLY A 88 0.79 -12.77 1.39
CA GLY A 88 -0.01 -12.10 2.41
C GLY A 88 0.86 -11.37 3.45
N PRO A 89 0.24 -10.67 4.40
CA PRO A 89 0.95 -9.97 5.47
C PRO A 89 1.75 -10.96 6.35
N LEU A 90 2.97 -10.61 6.77
CA LEU A 90 3.88 -11.44 7.59
C LEU A 90 3.17 -12.10 8.78
N ARG A 91 2.25 -11.37 9.43
CA ARG A 91 1.52 -11.85 10.60
C ARG A 91 0.52 -12.98 10.32
N SER A 92 0.19 -13.27 9.05
CA SER A 92 -0.54 -14.48 8.69
C SER A 92 0.35 -15.73 8.72
N HIS A 93 1.67 -15.56 8.62
CA HIS A 93 2.66 -16.64 8.57
C HIS A 93 3.36 -16.89 9.91
N VAL A 94 3.66 -15.82 10.64
CA VAL A 94 4.33 -15.88 11.95
C VAL A 94 3.67 -14.94 12.95
N ASP A 95 3.52 -15.37 14.19
CA ASP A 95 3.07 -14.54 15.30
C ASP A 95 4.27 -14.01 16.09
N TYR A 96 4.20 -12.72 16.43
CA TYR A 96 5.25 -11.95 17.10
C TYR A 96 4.64 -10.76 17.87
N PRO A 97 5.32 -10.24 18.91
CA PRO A 97 4.77 -9.17 19.76
C PRO A 97 4.61 -7.83 19.04
N SER A 98 5.63 -7.39 18.31
CA SER A 98 5.62 -6.21 17.45
C SER A 98 6.68 -6.36 16.36
N ILE A 99 6.57 -5.60 15.27
CA ILE A 99 7.55 -5.69 14.17
C ILE A 99 8.94 -5.26 14.65
N GLU A 100 9.04 -4.28 15.53
CA GLU A 100 10.29 -3.82 16.14
C GLU A 100 10.93 -4.93 17.00
N ALA A 101 10.11 -5.64 17.78
CA ALA A 101 10.58 -6.78 18.57
C ALA A 101 11.04 -7.94 17.68
N PHE A 102 10.31 -8.23 16.60
CA PHE A 102 10.67 -9.25 15.63
C PHE A 102 11.99 -8.91 14.92
N MET A 103 12.18 -7.67 14.48
CA MET A 103 13.43 -7.24 13.83
C MET A 103 14.63 -7.28 14.77
N LYS A 104 14.43 -7.07 16.08
CA LYS A 104 15.50 -7.16 17.08
C LYS A 104 15.91 -8.60 17.38
N ASP A 105 14.95 -9.52 17.41
CA ASP A 105 15.19 -10.94 17.67
C ASP A 105 14.27 -11.81 16.79
N PRO A 106 14.66 -12.07 15.52
CA PRO A 106 13.85 -12.83 14.57
C PRO A 106 13.75 -14.31 14.91
N SER A 107 14.36 -14.77 16.00
CA SER A 107 14.23 -16.15 16.49
C SER A 107 13.00 -16.34 17.39
N LYS A 108 12.46 -15.24 17.93
CA LYS A 108 11.31 -15.25 18.84
C LYS A 108 10.00 -15.01 18.09
N PHE A 109 9.58 -16.04 17.36
CA PHE A 109 8.29 -16.07 16.69
C PHE A 109 7.62 -17.43 16.89
N LYS A 110 6.32 -17.48 16.61
CA LYS A 110 5.58 -18.73 16.45
C LYS A 110 5.10 -18.82 15.01
N ARG A 111 5.55 -19.81 14.25
CA ARG A 111 4.98 -20.07 12.91
C ARG A 111 3.51 -20.48 13.08
N THR A 112 2.61 -19.79 12.38
CA THR A 112 1.16 -19.98 12.50
C THR A 112 0.58 -20.72 11.31
N ALA A 113 1.01 -20.38 10.10
CA ALA A 113 0.52 -20.96 8.85
C ALA A 113 1.62 -20.94 7.78
N PRO A 114 1.47 -21.65 6.64
CA PRO A 114 2.23 -21.32 5.44
C PRO A 114 1.95 -19.88 5.00
N MET A 115 2.91 -19.28 4.30
CA MET A 115 2.73 -17.94 3.75
C MET A 115 1.65 -17.99 2.67
N GLU A 116 0.68 -17.09 2.74
CA GLU A 116 -0.31 -16.91 1.68
C GLU A 116 0.39 -16.46 0.40
N ILE A 117 -0.07 -16.97 -0.75
CA ILE A 117 0.43 -16.61 -2.08
C ILE A 117 -0.78 -16.11 -2.85
N HIS A 118 -0.75 -14.85 -3.26
CA HIS A 118 -1.80 -14.28 -4.09
C HIS A 118 -1.77 -14.94 -5.46
N SER A 119 -2.95 -15.24 -6.00
CA SER A 119 -3.06 -15.89 -7.30
C SER A 119 -2.55 -14.96 -8.42
N ALA A 120 -2.08 -15.56 -9.51
CA ALA A 120 -1.60 -14.81 -10.67
C ALA A 120 -2.72 -13.97 -11.30
N GLN A 121 -3.95 -14.50 -11.32
CA GLN A 121 -5.12 -13.78 -11.80
C GLN A 121 -5.42 -12.51 -10.98
N GLU A 122 -5.23 -12.57 -9.65
CA GLU A 122 -5.50 -11.44 -8.76
C GLU A 122 -4.35 -10.44 -8.69
N LEU A 123 -3.13 -10.82 -9.04
CA LEU A 123 -1.95 -9.98 -8.84
C LEU A 123 -1.13 -9.72 -10.10
N CYS A 124 -0.65 -10.77 -10.78
CA CYS A 124 0.30 -10.63 -11.89
C CYS A 124 -0.29 -9.76 -13.02
N ILE A 125 -1.55 -9.98 -13.37
CA ILE A 125 -2.26 -9.26 -14.43
C ILE A 125 -2.38 -7.76 -14.13
N LYS A 126 -2.51 -7.35 -12.86
CA LYS A 126 -2.58 -5.92 -12.50
C LYS A 126 -1.36 -5.16 -13.01
N CYS A 127 -0.18 -5.78 -12.89
CA CYS A 127 1.08 -5.20 -13.30
C CYS A 127 1.46 -5.56 -14.75
N HIS A 128 1.23 -6.79 -15.20
CA HIS A 128 1.76 -7.29 -16.49
C HIS A 128 0.76 -7.30 -17.64
N ASP A 129 -0.53 -7.04 -17.40
CA ASP A 129 -1.46 -6.90 -18.52
C ASP A 129 -1.16 -5.64 -19.34
N THR A 130 -1.42 -5.74 -20.65
CA THR A 130 -1.18 -4.64 -21.58
C THR A 130 -2.14 -3.49 -21.30
N GLN A 131 -1.57 -2.31 -21.03
CA GLN A 131 -2.35 -1.09 -20.78
C GLN A 131 -1.73 0.10 -21.52
N PRO A 132 -2.53 0.99 -22.12
CA PRO A 132 -2.02 2.16 -22.85
C PRO A 132 -1.13 3.09 -22.00
N ALA A 133 -1.35 3.12 -20.69
CA ALA A 133 -0.58 3.96 -19.77
C ALA A 133 0.79 3.37 -19.37
N LYS A 134 1.08 2.10 -19.72
CA LYS A 134 2.34 1.45 -19.33
C LYS A 134 3.44 1.72 -20.36
N PRO A 135 4.66 2.10 -19.92
CA PRO A 135 5.79 2.30 -20.82
C PRO A 135 6.09 1.06 -21.67
N ASP A 136 6.67 1.26 -22.85
CA ASP A 136 7.07 0.14 -23.73
C ASP A 136 8.20 -0.71 -23.17
N ALA A 137 9.06 -0.11 -22.34
CA ALA A 137 10.12 -0.83 -21.65
C ALA A 137 9.62 -1.69 -20.47
N PHE A 138 8.36 -1.53 -20.04
CA PHE A 138 7.79 -2.33 -18.96
C PHE A 138 7.33 -3.69 -19.51
N PRO A 139 7.72 -4.83 -18.90
CA PRO A 139 7.27 -6.15 -19.34
C PRO A 139 5.75 -6.28 -19.29
N LYS A 140 5.12 -6.38 -20.45
CA LYS A 140 3.66 -6.49 -20.61
C LYS A 140 3.30 -7.62 -21.56
N VAL A 141 2.16 -8.25 -21.31
CA VAL A 141 1.61 -9.35 -22.10
C VAL A 141 0.13 -9.07 -22.38
N GLU A 142 -0.35 -9.43 -23.56
CA GLU A 142 -1.79 -9.48 -23.82
C GLU A 142 -2.28 -10.84 -23.34
N VAL A 143 -2.90 -10.86 -22.16
CA VAL A 143 -3.14 -12.11 -21.40
C VAL A 143 -4.00 -13.09 -22.18
N VAL A 144 -5.06 -12.61 -22.84
CA VAL A 144 -6.00 -13.46 -23.56
C VAL A 144 -5.30 -14.11 -24.77
N GLN A 145 -4.56 -13.32 -25.54
CA GLN A 145 -3.82 -13.82 -26.70
C GLN A 145 -2.71 -14.78 -26.29
N HIS A 146 -1.98 -14.47 -25.22
CA HIS A 146 -0.92 -15.33 -24.70
C HIS A 146 -1.47 -16.71 -24.28
N LEU A 147 -2.50 -16.75 -23.43
CA LEU A 147 -3.11 -18.00 -22.98
C LEU A 147 -3.72 -18.78 -24.15
N LYS A 148 -4.42 -18.11 -25.07
CA LYS A 148 -5.01 -18.73 -26.26
C LYS A 148 -3.96 -19.34 -27.18
N SER A 149 -2.80 -18.71 -27.34
CA SER A 149 -1.70 -19.24 -28.15
C SER A 149 -1.13 -20.55 -27.60
N MET A 150 -1.35 -20.82 -26.32
CA MET A 150 -0.94 -22.03 -25.61
C MET A 150 -2.09 -23.02 -25.41
N GLY A 151 -3.30 -22.71 -25.89
CA GLY A 151 -4.49 -23.56 -25.66
C GLY A 151 -4.90 -23.64 -24.18
N MET A 152 -4.58 -22.61 -23.39
CA MET A 152 -4.86 -22.55 -21.96
C MET A 152 -5.99 -21.56 -21.67
N GLU A 153 -6.72 -21.83 -20.59
CA GLU A 153 -7.75 -20.95 -20.05
C GLU A 153 -7.22 -20.18 -18.83
N LEU A 154 -7.81 -19.03 -18.53
CA LEU A 154 -7.43 -18.25 -17.36
C LEU A 154 -7.88 -18.95 -16.07
N THR A 155 -6.92 -19.52 -15.34
CA THR A 155 -7.12 -20.04 -13.98
C THR A 155 -6.30 -19.20 -12.98
N PRO A 156 -6.61 -19.25 -11.67
CA PRO A 156 -5.94 -18.42 -10.67
C PRO A 156 -4.40 -18.50 -10.73
N ASN A 157 -3.82 -19.67 -10.98
CA ASN A 157 -2.38 -19.89 -10.92
C ASN A 157 -1.72 -20.16 -12.28
N VAL A 158 -2.45 -19.97 -13.39
CA VAL A 158 -2.01 -20.37 -14.73
C VAL A 158 -0.62 -19.85 -15.11
N CYS A 159 -0.28 -18.61 -14.71
CA CYS A 159 1.02 -18.02 -15.04
C CYS A 159 2.18 -18.73 -14.32
N MET A 160 1.95 -19.21 -13.10
CA MET A 160 2.98 -19.88 -12.28
C MET A 160 3.24 -21.32 -12.71
N GLU A 161 2.43 -21.87 -13.62
CA GLU A 161 2.67 -23.20 -14.21
C GLU A 161 3.91 -23.19 -15.13
N CYS A 162 4.29 -22.00 -15.64
CA CYS A 162 5.45 -21.83 -16.52
C CYS A 162 6.44 -20.76 -16.04
N HIS A 163 6.00 -19.73 -15.31
CA HIS A 163 6.84 -18.61 -14.86
C HIS A 163 7.17 -18.71 -13.36
N ASP A 164 8.44 -18.54 -13.00
CA ASP A 164 8.85 -18.40 -11.59
C ASP A 164 8.79 -16.91 -11.19
N PRO A 165 7.88 -16.49 -10.29
CA PRO A 165 7.81 -15.10 -9.85
C PRO A 165 9.05 -14.64 -9.07
N HIS A 166 9.86 -15.56 -8.53
CA HIS A 166 11.14 -15.24 -7.90
C HIS A 166 12.29 -15.10 -8.91
N ASP A 167 12.11 -15.62 -10.13
CA ASP A 167 13.07 -15.52 -11.23
C ASP A 167 12.37 -15.15 -12.55
N PRO A 168 11.85 -13.90 -12.67
CA PRO A 168 11.12 -13.43 -13.85
C PRO A 168 12.06 -13.16 -15.02
N LYS A 169 12.69 -14.21 -15.55
CA LYS A 169 13.56 -14.19 -16.74
C LYS A 169 12.78 -14.28 -18.04
N ILE A 170 11.51 -14.69 -17.96
CA ILE A 170 10.56 -14.84 -19.07
C ILE A 170 9.22 -14.34 -18.57
#